data_AF-A0A922SIE4-F1
#
_entry.id   AF-A0A922SIE4-F1
#
_cell.length_a   1.000
_cell.length_b   1.000
_cell.length_c   1.000
_cell.angle_alpha   90.00
_cell.angle_beta   90.00
_cell.angle_gamma   90.00
#
_symmetry.space_group_name_H-M   'P 1'
#
loop_
_entity.id
_entity.type
_entity.pdbx_description
1 polymer ?
#
loop_
_entity_poly.entity_id
_entity_poly.type
_entity_poly.pdbx_seq_one_letter_code
_entity_poly.pdbx_strand_id
1 'polypeptide(L)'
;MLSVVQSEIDQLDMMEPGPGAVEQREATINKYKSVFHPRHSLLLSLKHTLAQLYGRVEGYGIDELPDLMLERKAEFCRLVLSTLDVIMPGENRMRGMMLYELHAPLMFLARNEFGAGLITQEKLKEKLQEPIQCLAEAARILMREDPQSPEGITGQIAQQSMEQLKASLECL
;
A
#
# COMPACT_ATOMS: atom_id res chain seq x y z
N MET A 1 12.06 -27.87 3.92
CA MET A 1 10.91 -27.05 4.40
C MET A 1 10.95 -25.66 3.77
N LEU A 2 12.01 -24.86 3.96
CA LEU A 2 12.12 -23.53 3.35
C LEU A 2 12.02 -23.54 1.81
N SER A 3 12.68 -24.49 1.14
CA SER A 3 12.62 -24.65 -0.33
C SER A 3 11.23 -24.95 -0.86
N VAL A 4 10.38 -25.62 -0.07
CA VAL A 4 8.99 -25.92 -0.45
C VAL A 4 8.17 -24.66 -0.41
N VAL A 5 8.31 -23.85 0.64
CA VAL A 5 7.60 -22.56 0.76
C VAL A 5 8.05 -21.59 -0.32
N GLN A 6 9.36 -21.51 -0.59
CA GLN A 6 9.88 -20.68 -1.66
C GLN A 6 9.27 -21.07 -3.00
N SER A 7 9.26 -22.36 -3.34
CA SER A 7 8.66 -22.84 -4.60
C SER A 7 7.16 -22.54 -4.69
N GLU A 8 6.42 -22.56 -3.57
CA GLU A 8 5.00 -22.19 -3.55
C GLU A 8 4.82 -20.68 -3.81
N ILE A 9 5.66 -19.84 -3.23
CA ILE A 9 5.63 -18.38 -3.46
C ILE A 9 6.04 -18.04 -4.90
N ASP A 10 7.06 -18.71 -5.44
CA ASP A 10 7.51 -18.51 -6.81
C ASP A 10 6.37 -18.82 -7.81
N GLN A 11 5.55 -19.83 -7.53
CA GLN A 11 4.36 -20.14 -8.34
C GLN A 11 3.31 -19.03 -8.26
N LEU A 12 3.10 -18.43 -7.08
CA LEU A 12 2.17 -17.30 -6.93
C LEU A 12 2.66 -16.08 -7.71
N ASP A 13 3.96 -15.84 -7.78
CA ASP A 13 4.56 -14.72 -8.52
C ASP A 13 4.44 -14.87 -10.05
N MET A 14 4.20 -16.08 -10.54
CA MET A 14 3.87 -16.32 -11.95
C MET A 14 2.38 -16.17 -12.27
N MET A 15 1.52 -15.94 -11.27
CA MET A 15 0.09 -15.73 -11.51
C MET A 15 -0.18 -14.33 -12.06
N GLU A 16 -1.07 -14.25 -13.03
CA GLU A 16 -1.60 -12.97 -13.51
C GLU A 16 -2.34 -12.21 -12.38
N PRO A 17 -2.25 -10.87 -12.33
CA PRO A 17 -2.99 -10.07 -11.37
C PRO A 17 -4.51 -10.30 -11.51
N GLY A 18 -5.15 -10.68 -10.40
CA GLY A 18 -6.59 -10.92 -10.36
C GLY A 18 -7.07 -11.39 -8.97
N PRO A 19 -8.37 -11.64 -8.80
CA PRO A 19 -8.94 -12.09 -7.53
C PRO A 19 -8.24 -13.31 -6.94
N GLY A 20 -8.02 -14.34 -7.76
CA GLY A 20 -7.36 -15.57 -7.34
C GLY A 20 -5.92 -15.35 -6.87
N ALA A 21 -5.21 -14.36 -7.40
CA ALA A 21 -3.85 -14.02 -6.98
C ALA A 21 -3.82 -13.38 -5.59
N VAL A 22 -4.84 -12.60 -5.24
CA VAL A 22 -5.02 -12.02 -3.90
C VAL A 22 -5.38 -13.12 -2.90
N GLU A 23 -6.39 -13.92 -3.21
CA GLU A 23 -6.89 -14.98 -2.33
C GLU A 23 -5.83 -16.03 -2.00
N GLN A 24 -5.07 -16.48 -2.99
CA GLN A 24 -4.02 -17.49 -2.77
C GLN A 24 -2.84 -16.93 -1.95
N ARG A 25 -2.49 -15.65 -2.11
CA ARG A 25 -1.46 -15.00 -1.27
C ARG A 25 -1.93 -14.86 0.17
N GLU A 26 -3.19 -14.48 0.39
CA GLU A 26 -3.81 -14.42 1.72
C GLU A 26 -3.85 -15.81 2.40
N ALA A 27 -4.25 -16.84 1.65
CA ALA A 27 -4.23 -18.21 2.13
C ALA A 27 -2.82 -18.66 2.53
N THR A 28 -1.81 -18.30 1.72
CA THR A 28 -0.41 -18.63 1.96
C THR A 28 0.15 -17.93 3.20
N ILE A 29 -0.16 -16.65 3.41
CA ILE A 29 0.20 -15.94 4.65
C ILE A 29 -0.43 -16.65 5.85
N ASN A 30 -1.72 -17.01 5.76
CA ASN A 30 -2.42 -17.68 6.86
C ASN A 30 -1.87 -19.09 7.15
N LYS A 31 -1.44 -19.82 6.12
CA LYS A 31 -0.82 -21.15 6.23
C LYS A 31 0.53 -21.09 6.98
N TYR A 32 1.31 -20.04 6.76
CA TYR A 32 2.69 -19.97 7.26
C TYR A 32 2.93 -18.96 8.40
N LYS A 33 1.91 -18.20 8.83
CA LYS A 33 2.02 -17.19 9.91
C LYS A 33 2.44 -17.74 11.27
N SER A 34 2.20 -19.02 11.55
CA SER A 34 2.63 -19.68 12.79
C SER A 34 4.05 -20.22 12.73
N VAL A 35 4.64 -20.32 11.52
CA VAL A 35 5.96 -20.89 11.28
C VAL A 35 7.01 -19.80 11.12
N PHE A 36 6.67 -18.72 10.40
CA PHE A 36 7.59 -17.61 10.15
C PHE A 36 7.22 -16.36 10.94
N HIS A 37 8.24 -15.63 11.38
CA HIS A 37 8.06 -14.29 11.93
C HIS A 37 7.34 -13.38 10.90
N PRO A 38 6.47 -12.45 11.32
CA PRO A 38 5.72 -11.58 10.39
C PRO A 38 6.58 -10.77 9.40
N ARG A 39 7.83 -10.46 9.77
CA ARG A 39 8.84 -9.77 8.94
C ARG A 39 9.81 -10.73 8.21
N HIS A 40 9.58 -12.03 8.25
CA HIS A 40 10.37 -12.99 7.48
C HIS A 40 10.22 -12.68 5.98
N SER A 41 11.32 -12.72 5.22
CA SER A 41 11.37 -12.28 3.81
C SER A 41 10.24 -12.87 2.96
N LEU A 42 9.96 -14.16 3.10
CA LEU A 42 8.87 -14.86 2.40
C LEU A 42 7.48 -14.31 2.70
N LEU A 43 7.18 -14.01 3.98
CA LEU A 43 5.89 -13.42 4.33
C LEU A 43 5.85 -11.93 3.97
N LEU A 44 7.00 -11.27 3.95
CA LEU A 44 7.10 -9.87 3.62
C LEU A 44 6.92 -9.63 2.12
N SER A 45 7.44 -10.50 1.26
CA SER A 45 7.23 -10.42 -0.19
C SER A 45 5.76 -10.57 -0.55
N LEU A 46 5.06 -11.55 0.06
CA LEU A 46 3.62 -11.73 -0.13
C LEU A 46 2.83 -10.49 0.28
N LYS A 47 3.15 -9.88 1.44
CA LYS A 47 2.49 -8.65 1.91
C LYS A 47 2.81 -7.45 1.03
N HIS A 48 4.04 -7.34 0.53
CA HIS A 48 4.43 -6.31 -0.43
C HIS A 48 3.61 -6.40 -1.72
N THR A 49 3.46 -7.60 -2.28
CA THR A 49 2.65 -7.80 -3.48
C THR A 49 1.16 -7.56 -3.20
N LEU A 50 0.62 -8.06 -2.08
CA LEU A 50 -0.77 -7.80 -1.68
C LEU A 50 -1.04 -6.30 -1.50
N ALA A 51 -0.11 -5.56 -0.90
CA ALA A 51 -0.20 -4.12 -0.78
C ALA A 51 -0.29 -3.41 -2.14
N GLN A 52 0.19 -4.01 -3.24
CA GLN A 52 0.05 -3.46 -4.60
C GLN A 52 -1.21 -3.97 -5.31
N LEU A 53 -1.66 -5.19 -5.02
CA LEU A 53 -2.85 -5.78 -5.66
C LEU A 53 -4.16 -5.20 -5.11
N TYR A 54 -4.23 -4.98 -3.78
CA TYR A 54 -5.39 -4.35 -3.16
C TYR A 54 -5.60 -2.94 -3.75
N GLY A 55 -6.78 -2.69 -4.30
CA GLY A 55 -7.12 -1.41 -4.92
C GLY A 55 -6.83 -1.34 -6.42
N ARG A 56 -6.35 -2.42 -7.05
CA ARG A 56 -5.96 -2.43 -8.48
C ARG A 56 -6.61 -3.51 -9.32
N VAL A 57 -6.83 -4.70 -8.76
CA VAL A 57 -7.35 -5.84 -9.54
C VAL A 57 -8.88 -5.90 -9.46
N GLU A 58 -9.50 -6.55 -10.46
CA GLU A 58 -10.94 -6.77 -10.52
C GLU A 58 -11.47 -7.39 -9.22
N GLY A 59 -12.62 -6.90 -8.73
CA GLY A 59 -13.24 -7.32 -7.46
C GLY A 59 -12.50 -6.87 -6.20
N TYR A 60 -11.38 -6.18 -6.35
CA TYR A 60 -10.62 -5.54 -5.28
C TYR A 60 -10.28 -4.09 -5.65
N GLY A 61 -11.15 -3.42 -6.41
CA GLY A 61 -11.02 -1.98 -6.70
C GLY A 61 -11.03 -1.17 -5.42
N ILE A 62 -10.28 -0.05 -5.36
CA ILE A 62 -10.04 0.66 -4.09
C ILE A 62 -11.34 1.19 -3.45
N ASP A 63 -12.27 1.56 -4.31
CA ASP A 63 -13.62 2.05 -4.04
C ASP A 63 -14.62 0.93 -3.72
N GLU A 64 -14.26 -0.33 -4.00
CA GLU A 64 -15.05 -1.53 -3.66
C GLU A 64 -14.54 -2.20 -2.38
N LEU A 65 -13.33 -1.86 -1.90
CA LEU A 65 -12.74 -2.48 -0.74
C LEU A 65 -13.50 -2.11 0.55
N PRO A 66 -13.93 -3.09 1.36
CA PRO A 66 -14.46 -2.80 2.68
C PRO A 66 -13.35 -2.27 3.60
N ASP A 67 -13.73 -1.51 4.63
CA ASP A 67 -12.79 -0.90 5.59
C ASP A 67 -11.76 -1.90 6.13
N LEU A 68 -12.18 -3.13 6.43
CA LEU A 68 -11.28 -4.20 6.88
C LEU A 68 -10.15 -4.52 5.88
N MET A 69 -10.42 -4.47 4.59
CA MET A 69 -9.40 -4.69 3.55
C MET A 69 -8.53 -3.46 3.34
N LEU A 70 -9.09 -2.25 3.49
CA LEU A 70 -8.31 -1.01 3.48
C LEU A 70 -7.33 -0.97 4.66
N GLU A 71 -7.77 -1.32 5.86
CA GLU A 71 -6.93 -1.44 7.06
C GLU A 71 -5.82 -2.47 6.85
N ARG A 72 -6.16 -3.62 6.26
CA ARG A 72 -5.18 -4.68 5.94
C ARG A 72 -4.12 -4.21 4.94
N LYS A 73 -4.52 -3.49 3.87
CA LYS A 73 -3.59 -2.86 2.92
C LYS A 73 -2.67 -1.87 3.64
N ALA A 74 -3.22 -1.01 4.50
CA ALA A 74 -2.45 -0.05 5.27
C ALA A 74 -1.45 -0.74 6.24
N GLU A 75 -1.87 -1.81 6.91
CA GLU A 75 -1.01 -2.61 7.79
C GLU A 75 0.20 -3.18 7.03
N PHE A 76 -0.04 -3.76 5.85
CA PHE A 76 1.03 -4.29 5.01
C PHE A 76 2.02 -3.21 4.57
N CYS A 77 1.53 -2.06 4.09
CA CYS A 77 2.40 -0.94 3.73
C CYS A 77 3.27 -0.50 4.92
N ARG A 78 2.68 -0.31 6.12
CA ARG A 78 3.41 0.11 7.33
C ARG A 78 4.41 -0.95 7.80
N LEU A 79 4.08 -2.23 7.69
CA LEU A 79 4.99 -3.32 8.03
C LEU A 79 6.20 -3.35 7.10
N VAL A 80 5.98 -3.17 5.79
CA VAL A 80 7.07 -3.10 4.81
C VAL A 80 7.93 -1.88 5.08
N LEU A 81 7.34 -0.68 5.22
CA LEU A 81 8.06 0.57 5.51
C LEU A 81 8.93 0.46 6.76
N SER A 82 8.36 -0.02 7.87
CA SER A 82 9.12 -0.20 9.12
C SER A 82 10.19 -1.30 9.02
N THR A 83 10.06 -2.23 8.08
CA THR A 83 11.14 -3.22 7.83
C THR A 83 12.27 -2.56 7.04
N LEU A 84 11.94 -1.74 6.04
CA LEU A 84 12.91 -0.97 5.25
C LEU A 84 13.70 -0.01 6.12
N ASP A 85 13.12 0.57 7.17
CA ASP A 85 13.84 1.41 8.14
C ASP A 85 15.06 0.70 8.75
N VAL A 86 15.04 -0.63 8.84
CA VAL A 86 16.13 -1.44 9.40
C VAL A 86 17.04 -2.00 8.32
N ILE A 87 16.48 -2.63 7.28
CA ILE A 87 17.27 -3.42 6.33
C ILE A 87 17.81 -2.61 5.15
N MET A 88 17.14 -1.51 4.80
CA MET A 88 17.50 -0.65 3.67
C MET A 88 17.10 0.80 3.99
N PRO A 89 17.79 1.40 4.98
CA PRO A 89 17.45 2.75 5.44
C PRO A 89 17.68 3.78 4.33
N GLY A 90 17.03 4.93 4.48
CA GLY A 90 17.08 6.02 3.51
C GLY A 90 16.04 5.88 2.40
N GLU A 91 16.24 6.67 1.36
CA GLU A 91 15.32 6.79 0.24
C GLU A 91 15.64 5.72 -0.80
N ASN A 92 14.68 4.84 -1.04
CA ASN A 92 14.76 3.82 -2.05
C ASN A 92 13.42 3.66 -2.74
N ARG A 93 13.47 3.10 -3.94
CA ARG A 93 12.31 2.88 -4.80
C ARG A 93 11.17 2.15 -4.08
N MET A 94 11.47 1.08 -3.35
CA MET A 94 10.46 0.29 -2.64
C MET A 94 9.74 1.13 -1.58
N ARG A 95 10.47 1.98 -0.84
CA ARG A 95 9.88 2.93 0.11
C ARG A 95 8.94 3.90 -0.60
N GLY A 96 9.37 4.51 -1.70
CA GLY A 96 8.54 5.43 -2.47
C GLY A 96 7.24 4.78 -2.96
N MET A 97 7.33 3.57 -3.50
CA MET A 97 6.16 2.80 -3.94
C MET A 97 5.24 2.45 -2.77
N MET A 98 5.76 2.03 -1.62
CA MET A 98 4.92 1.69 -0.45
C MET A 98 4.25 2.91 0.19
N LEU A 99 4.90 4.08 0.17
CA LEU A 99 4.27 5.34 0.58
C LEU A 99 3.12 5.71 -0.36
N TYR A 100 3.33 5.53 -1.67
CA TYR A 100 2.26 5.69 -2.65
C TYR A 100 1.14 4.68 -2.42
N GLU A 101 1.41 3.41 -2.13
CA GLU A 101 0.33 2.46 -1.81
C GLU A 101 -0.41 2.80 -0.51
N LEU A 102 0.28 3.37 0.48
CA LEU A 102 -0.29 3.68 1.80
C LEU A 102 -1.26 4.87 1.77
N HIS A 103 -1.04 5.87 0.92
CA HIS A 103 -1.90 7.07 0.92
C HIS A 103 -3.38 6.74 0.65
N ALA A 104 -3.63 5.79 -0.27
CA ALA A 104 -4.96 5.46 -0.75
C ALA A 104 -5.85 4.89 0.37
N PRO A 105 -5.50 3.78 1.07
CA PRO A 105 -6.35 3.24 2.13
C PRO A 105 -6.57 4.24 3.26
N LEU A 106 -5.56 5.04 3.63
CA LEU A 106 -5.73 6.06 4.67
C LEU A 106 -6.74 7.15 4.27
N MET A 107 -6.69 7.60 3.01
CA MET A 107 -7.63 8.57 2.49
C MET A 107 -9.06 8.03 2.43
N PHE A 108 -9.24 6.78 1.97
CA PHE A 108 -10.56 6.15 1.91
C PHE A 108 -11.15 5.89 3.29
N LEU A 109 -10.36 5.34 4.23
CA LEU A 109 -10.82 5.14 5.61
C LEU A 109 -11.29 6.45 6.26
N ALA A 110 -10.52 7.53 6.13
CA ALA A 110 -10.90 8.84 6.68
C ALA A 110 -12.20 9.38 6.04
N ARG A 111 -12.37 9.20 4.72
CA ARG A 111 -13.59 9.60 4.01
C ARG A 111 -14.79 8.74 4.40
N ASN A 112 -14.62 7.45 4.59
CA ASN A 112 -15.67 6.52 5.00
C ASN A 112 -16.17 6.86 6.41
N GLU A 113 -15.27 7.08 7.36
CA GLU A 113 -15.63 7.51 8.71
C GLU A 113 -16.38 8.85 8.71
N PHE A 114 -15.96 9.81 7.88
CA PHE A 114 -16.64 11.10 7.76
C PHE A 114 -18.03 10.94 7.12
N GLY A 115 -18.14 10.17 6.04
CA GLY A 115 -19.40 9.87 5.37
C GLY A 115 -20.39 9.12 6.27
N ALA A 116 -19.89 8.30 7.20
CA ALA A 116 -20.68 7.62 8.21
C ALA A 116 -21.02 8.50 9.44
N GLY A 117 -20.54 9.76 9.48
CA GLY A 117 -20.77 10.68 10.59
C GLY A 117 -20.01 10.33 11.88
N LEU A 118 -18.96 9.51 11.79
CA LEU A 118 -18.16 9.06 12.95
C LEU A 118 -17.11 10.09 13.37
N ILE A 119 -16.70 10.98 12.46
CA ILE A 119 -15.70 12.03 12.70
C ILE A 119 -16.21 13.39 12.22
N THR A 120 -15.71 14.46 12.82
CA THR A 120 -16.00 15.82 12.37
C THR A 120 -15.17 16.19 11.15
N GLN A 121 -15.52 17.29 10.50
CA GLN A 121 -14.77 17.84 9.38
C GLN A 121 -13.34 18.26 9.79
N GLU A 122 -13.16 18.80 10.99
CA GLU A 122 -11.83 19.13 11.53
C GLU A 122 -11.00 17.86 11.69
N LYS A 123 -11.62 16.78 12.18
CA LYS A 123 -10.92 15.50 12.34
C LYS A 123 -10.59 14.85 11.01
N LEU A 124 -11.46 15.00 9.99
CA LEU A 124 -11.15 14.60 8.61
C LEU A 124 -9.90 15.34 8.10
N LYS A 125 -9.83 16.67 8.25
CA LYS A 125 -8.67 17.47 7.84
C LYS A 125 -7.38 17.03 8.53
N GLU A 126 -7.46 16.70 9.81
CA GLU A 126 -6.33 16.15 10.58
C GLU A 126 -5.89 14.79 10.01
N LYS A 127 -6.82 13.84 9.81
CA LYS A 127 -6.52 12.51 9.28
C LYS A 127 -5.94 12.56 7.86
N LEU A 128 -6.41 13.48 7.02
CA LEU A 128 -5.93 13.64 5.64
C LEU A 128 -4.52 14.23 5.54
N GLN A 129 -3.91 14.72 6.64
CA GLN A 129 -2.50 15.14 6.63
C GLN A 129 -1.55 13.97 6.36
N GLU A 130 -1.85 12.78 6.88
CA GLU A 130 -0.96 11.62 6.71
C GLU A 130 -0.90 11.13 5.25
N PRO A 131 -2.02 10.94 4.52
CA PRO A 131 -1.99 10.68 3.08
C PRO A 131 -1.22 11.74 2.28
N ILE A 132 -1.36 13.04 2.63
CA ILE A 132 -0.63 14.12 1.97
C ILE A 132 0.88 13.96 2.17
N GLN A 133 1.32 13.63 3.38
CA GLN A 133 2.74 13.38 3.67
C GLN A 133 3.25 12.15 2.91
N CYS A 134 2.47 11.06 2.87
CA CYS A 134 2.80 9.88 2.09
C CYS A 134 3.02 10.21 0.60
N LEU A 135 2.09 10.97 0.01
CA LEU A 135 2.21 11.40 -1.39
C LEU A 135 3.41 12.32 -1.62
N ALA A 136 3.65 13.27 -0.72
CA ALA A 136 4.79 14.19 -0.80
C ALA A 136 6.14 13.44 -0.78
N GLU A 137 6.28 12.48 0.14
CA GLU A 137 7.49 11.67 0.23
C GLU A 137 7.63 10.70 -0.95
N ALA A 138 6.53 10.06 -1.36
CA ALA A 138 6.53 9.20 -2.54
C ALA A 138 6.98 9.96 -3.80
N ALA A 139 6.41 11.15 -4.06
CA ALA A 139 6.81 12.00 -5.17
C ALA A 139 8.30 12.37 -5.09
N ARG A 140 8.77 12.85 -3.93
CA ARG A 140 10.17 13.23 -3.71
C ARG A 140 11.17 12.10 -3.97
N ILE A 141 10.80 10.87 -3.64
CA ILE A 141 11.63 9.67 -3.85
C ILE A 141 11.57 9.25 -5.33
N LEU A 142 10.36 9.07 -5.87
CA LEU A 142 10.15 8.42 -7.16
C LEU A 142 10.40 9.35 -8.36
N MET A 143 10.29 10.67 -8.20
CA MET A 143 10.64 11.64 -9.27
C MET A 143 12.14 11.64 -9.65
N ARG A 144 12.98 10.89 -8.91
CA ARG A 144 14.40 10.70 -9.25
C ARG A 144 14.64 9.53 -10.20
N GLU A 145 13.65 8.67 -10.37
CA GLU A 145 13.67 7.59 -11.36
C GLU A 145 13.47 8.17 -12.76
N ASP A 146 13.72 7.35 -13.79
CA ASP A 146 13.45 7.76 -15.18
C ASP A 146 11.97 8.19 -15.32
N PRO A 147 11.67 9.40 -15.82
CA PRO A 147 10.30 9.90 -16.00
C PRO A 147 9.38 8.98 -16.83
N GLN A 148 9.94 8.10 -17.66
CA GLN A 148 9.21 7.13 -18.48
C GLN A 148 9.10 5.74 -17.81
N SER A 149 9.81 5.51 -16.71
CA SER A 149 9.66 4.28 -15.92
C SER A 149 8.32 4.26 -15.18
N PRO A 150 7.79 3.07 -14.85
CA PRO A 150 6.59 2.96 -14.02
C PRO A 150 6.69 3.74 -12.70
N GLU A 151 7.88 3.74 -12.09
CA GLU A 151 8.15 4.44 -10.85
C GLU A 151 8.20 5.96 -11.04
N GLY A 152 8.85 6.45 -12.09
CA GLY A 152 8.88 7.88 -12.41
C GLY A 152 7.49 8.44 -12.74
N ILE A 153 6.69 7.68 -13.49
CA ILE A 153 5.26 8.00 -13.75
C ILE A 153 4.49 8.05 -12.44
N THR A 154 4.67 7.06 -11.56
CA THR A 154 4.03 7.03 -10.24
C THR A 154 4.44 8.24 -9.40
N GLY A 155 5.69 8.68 -9.46
CA GLY A 155 6.17 9.89 -8.78
C GLY A 155 5.47 11.16 -9.27
N GLN A 156 5.25 11.29 -10.59
CA GLN A 156 4.51 12.41 -11.17
C GLN A 156 3.04 12.40 -10.76
N ILE A 157 2.40 11.22 -10.78
CA ILE A 157 1.02 11.04 -10.31
C ILE A 157 0.91 11.40 -8.83
N ALA A 158 1.84 10.92 -7.99
CA ALA A 158 1.87 11.21 -6.56
C ALA A 158 1.92 12.73 -6.29
N GLN A 159 2.75 13.47 -7.04
CA GLN A 159 2.84 14.92 -6.95
C GLN A 159 1.49 15.60 -7.29
N GLN A 160 0.87 15.20 -8.40
CA GLN A 160 -0.44 15.75 -8.82
C GLN A 160 -1.54 15.42 -7.82
N SER A 161 -1.61 14.17 -7.34
CA SER A 161 -2.58 13.75 -6.33
C SER A 161 -2.39 14.50 -5.00
N MET A 162 -1.15 14.79 -4.61
CA MET A 162 -0.87 15.60 -3.42
C MET A 162 -1.45 17.02 -3.57
N GLU A 163 -1.22 17.66 -4.71
CA GLU A 163 -1.72 19.02 -4.98
C GLU A 163 -3.25 19.06 -4.98
N GLN A 164 -3.88 18.10 -5.65
CA GLN A 164 -5.34 17.97 -5.67
C GLN A 164 -5.92 17.73 -4.28
N LEU A 165 -5.29 16.88 -3.48
CA LEU A 165 -5.73 16.60 -2.12
C LEU A 165 -5.60 17.85 -1.24
N LYS A 166 -4.46 18.56 -1.29
CA LYS A 166 -4.26 19.82 -0.56
C LYS A 166 -5.32 20.87 -0.92
N ALA A 167 -5.55 21.09 -2.21
CA ALA A 167 -6.59 22.03 -2.66
C ALA A 167 -7.98 21.62 -2.17
N SER A 168 -8.30 20.32 -2.17
CA SER A 168 -9.57 19.81 -1.64
C SER A 168 -9.73 20.06 -0.14
N LEU A 169 -8.63 20.01 0.64
CA LEU A 169 -8.65 20.30 2.09
C LEU A 169 -8.87 21.79 2.40
N GLU A 170 -8.40 22.69 1.54
CA GLU A 170 -8.59 24.13 1.69
C GLU A 170 -10.05 24.53 1.44
N CYS A 171 -10.73 23.81 0.54
CA CYS A 171 -12.14 24.05 0.18
C CYS A 171 -13.15 23.39 1.13
N LEU A 172 -12.72 22.44 1.96
CA LEU A 172 -13.55 21.82 3.01
C LEU A 172 -13.84 22.85 4.10
#